data_AF-A0A930WMS9-F1
#
_entry.id   AF-A0A930WMS9-F1
#
_cell.length_a   1.000
_cell.length_b   1.000
_cell.length_c   1.000
_cell.angle_alpha   90.00
_cell.angle_beta   90.00
_cell.angle_gamma   90.00
#
_symmetry.space_group_name_H-M   'P 1'
#
loop_
_entity.id
_entity.type
_entity.pdbx_description
1 polymer ?
#
loop_
_entity_poly.entity_id
_entity_poly.type
_entity_poly.pdbx_seq_one_letter_code
_entity_poly.pdbx_strand_id
1 'polypeptide(L)'
;MSKSIAINAGSSSLKFQLFNMPQEEVVAKGLVERIGLGDSIFSISYGDDQKFEVVEDIPTHEVAVEKLLEQLVALNIISSFDEITGVGHRVVAGGELFKDSALVDDTVIQQVEDLAEFAPLHNKAEAVGMRAFKHILPDITSVAVFDTSFHTTMPKKAYLYSIPMEYYKNFKARKYGAHGTSHRYVSRRAAEMLGKPVEELKIITCHLGNGASITAVDGGKSVDTSMGFTPLAGVTMGTRSGDIDASLVAFLMNKLNITDVNEMV
;
A
#
# COMPACT_ATOMS: atom_id res chain seq x y z
N MET A 1 26.80 6.98 2.60
CA MET A 1 25.45 7.54 2.83
C MET A 1 24.49 6.38 2.92
N SER A 2 23.56 6.39 3.88
CA SER A 2 22.55 5.33 4.01
C SER A 2 21.56 5.42 2.85
N LYS A 3 21.40 4.33 2.08
CA LYS A 3 20.31 4.22 1.11
C LYS A 3 19.15 3.46 1.73
N SER A 4 17.94 3.86 1.36
CA SER A 4 16.71 3.18 1.76
C SER A 4 15.85 2.88 0.55
N ILE A 5 15.24 1.70 0.52
CA ILE A 5 14.39 1.27 -0.59
C ILE A 5 12.92 1.24 -0.17
N ALA A 6 12.07 1.94 -0.91
CA ALA A 6 10.62 1.87 -0.74
C ALA A 6 10.06 0.83 -1.70
N ILE A 7 9.23 -0.08 -1.18
CA ILE A 7 8.68 -1.22 -1.91
C ILE A 7 7.15 -1.19 -1.89
N ASN A 8 6.56 -1.41 -3.06
CA ASN A 8 5.12 -1.63 -3.23
C ASN A 8 4.93 -2.92 -4.04
N ALA A 9 4.65 -4.00 -3.34
CA ALA A 9 4.41 -5.32 -3.92
C ALA A 9 2.91 -5.50 -4.22
N GLY A 10 2.60 -5.85 -5.46
CA GLY A 10 1.29 -6.36 -5.87
C GLY A 10 1.33 -7.86 -6.11
N SER A 11 0.19 -8.47 -6.42
CA SER A 11 0.08 -9.92 -6.68
C SER A 11 0.99 -10.41 -7.82
N SER A 12 1.25 -9.57 -8.82
CA SER A 12 2.11 -9.89 -9.98
C SER A 12 3.09 -8.77 -10.33
N SER A 13 3.37 -7.85 -9.40
CA SER A 13 4.31 -6.76 -9.64
C SER A 13 5.09 -6.35 -8.39
N LEU A 14 6.25 -5.73 -8.60
CA LEU A 14 7.08 -5.14 -7.56
C LEU A 14 7.55 -3.76 -8.02
N LYS A 15 7.00 -2.70 -7.44
CA LYS A 15 7.46 -1.32 -7.67
C LYS A 15 8.45 -0.94 -6.59
N PHE A 16 9.52 -0.25 -6.98
CA PHE A 16 10.50 0.25 -6.01
C PHE A 16 11.01 1.65 -6.34
N GLN A 17 11.47 2.32 -5.29
CA GLN A 17 12.31 3.52 -5.39
C GLN A 17 13.44 3.42 -4.36
N LEU A 18 14.66 3.73 -4.78
CA LEU A 18 15.84 3.78 -3.94
C LEU A 18 16.18 5.24 -3.66
N PHE A 19 16.37 5.58 -2.39
CA PHE A 19 16.62 6.94 -1.94
C PHE A 19 17.98 7.08 -1.25
N ASN A 20 18.63 8.22 -1.45
CA ASN A 20 19.63 8.72 -0.51
C ASN A 20 18.91 9.40 0.65
N MET A 21 19.10 8.87 1.87
CA MET A 21 18.53 9.45 3.08
C MET A 21 19.63 10.14 3.90
N PRO A 22 19.33 11.28 4.57
CA PRO A 22 18.00 11.90 4.76
C PRO A 22 17.58 12.92 3.67
N GLN A 23 18.32 13.06 2.57
CA GLN A 23 18.05 14.08 1.54
C GLN A 23 16.79 13.83 0.71
N GLU A 24 16.21 12.63 0.79
CA GLU A 24 15.03 12.20 0.01
C GLU A 24 15.26 12.26 -1.51
N GLU A 25 16.51 12.13 -1.93
CA GLU A 25 16.90 12.13 -3.35
C GLU A 25 16.68 10.74 -3.95
N VAL A 26 15.91 10.67 -5.04
CA VAL A 26 15.67 9.43 -5.78
C VAL A 26 16.89 9.06 -6.60
N VAL A 27 17.54 7.96 -6.26
CA VAL A 27 18.72 7.42 -6.96
C VAL A 27 18.31 6.53 -8.14
N ALA A 28 17.29 5.70 -7.91
CA ALA A 28 16.74 4.81 -8.90
C ALA A 28 15.26 4.51 -8.61
N LYS A 29 14.51 4.20 -9.65
CA LYS A 29 13.13 3.72 -9.55
C LYS A 29 12.89 2.67 -10.59
N GLY A 30 12.00 1.73 -10.32
CA GLY A 30 11.71 0.70 -11.29
C GLY A 30 10.51 -0.14 -10.94
N LEU A 31 10.29 -1.12 -11.80
CA LEU A 31 9.10 -1.96 -11.77
C LEU A 31 9.45 -3.33 -12.37
N VAL A 32 9.03 -4.37 -11.66
CA VAL A 32 8.91 -5.73 -12.18
C VAL A 32 7.43 -5.99 -12.40
N GLU A 33 7.03 -6.36 -13.62
CA GLU A 33 5.65 -6.69 -13.99
C GLU A 33 5.53 -8.17 -14.37
N ARG A 34 4.31 -8.70 -14.24
CA ARG A 34 3.96 -10.06 -14.66
C ARG A 34 4.78 -11.15 -13.94
N ILE A 35 5.07 -10.93 -12.65
CA ILE A 35 5.69 -11.95 -11.79
C ILE A 35 4.78 -13.18 -11.75
N GLY A 36 5.35 -14.36 -12.02
CA GLY A 36 4.65 -15.65 -12.04
C GLY A 36 3.78 -15.90 -13.29
N LEU A 37 3.77 -14.99 -14.27
CA LEU A 37 2.91 -15.06 -15.46
C LEU A 37 3.68 -15.28 -16.78
N GLY A 38 5.00 -15.42 -16.73
CA GLY A 38 5.89 -15.49 -17.90
C GLY A 38 6.04 -14.15 -18.61
N ASP A 39 7.15 -14.00 -19.34
CA ASP A 39 7.52 -12.74 -20.02
C ASP A 39 7.44 -11.54 -19.05
N SER A 40 8.07 -11.67 -17.88
CA SER A 40 8.11 -10.61 -16.89
C SER A 40 8.93 -9.45 -17.44
N ILE A 41 8.44 -8.22 -17.24
CA ILE A 41 9.12 -7.02 -17.69
C ILE A 41 9.78 -6.40 -16.48
N PHE A 42 11.12 -6.33 -16.48
CA PHE A 42 11.88 -5.68 -15.43
C PHE A 42 12.54 -4.42 -15.96
N SER A 43 12.19 -3.27 -15.38
CA SER A 43 12.72 -1.97 -15.77
C SER A 43 13.28 -1.18 -14.59
N ILE A 44 14.36 -0.43 -14.84
CA ILE A 44 14.96 0.53 -13.89
C ILE A 44 15.26 1.83 -14.63
N SER A 45 14.87 2.95 -14.06
CA SER A 45 15.32 4.30 -14.43
C SER A 45 16.21 4.85 -13.32
N TYR A 46 17.38 5.39 -13.68
CA TYR A 46 18.41 5.85 -12.73
C TYR A 46 19.30 6.93 -13.34
N GLY A 47 20.08 7.61 -12.50
CA GLY A 47 20.91 8.75 -12.93
C GLY A 47 20.06 9.86 -13.55
N ASP A 48 20.67 10.67 -14.42
CA ASP A 48 19.98 11.82 -15.04
C ASP A 48 18.94 11.38 -16.10
N ASP A 49 19.17 10.28 -16.82
CA ASP A 49 18.26 9.78 -17.87
C ASP A 49 18.53 8.31 -18.29
N GLN A 50 19.19 7.51 -17.46
CA GLN A 50 19.55 6.13 -17.82
C GLN A 50 18.37 5.18 -17.62
N LYS A 51 18.27 4.18 -18.50
CA LYS A 51 17.24 3.14 -18.44
C LYS A 51 17.82 1.75 -18.69
N PHE A 52 17.35 0.80 -17.91
CA PHE A 52 17.52 -0.63 -18.12
C PHE A 52 16.14 -1.25 -18.27
N GLU A 53 15.99 -2.17 -19.23
CA GLU A 53 14.77 -2.95 -19.41
C GLU A 53 15.15 -4.33 -19.97
N VAL A 54 14.55 -5.37 -19.40
CA VAL A 54 14.69 -6.76 -19.86
C VAL A 54 13.35 -7.48 -19.76
N VAL A 55 13.12 -8.41 -20.67
CA VAL A 55 12.03 -9.38 -20.61
C VAL A 55 12.62 -10.74 -20.27
N GLU A 56 12.21 -11.31 -19.15
CA GLU A 56 12.67 -12.61 -18.68
C GLU A 56 11.63 -13.27 -17.75
N ASP A 57 11.77 -14.56 -17.49
CA ASP A 57 10.85 -15.25 -16.58
C ASP A 57 11.23 -15.01 -15.12
N ILE A 58 10.30 -14.39 -14.37
CA ILE A 58 10.44 -14.13 -12.93
C ILE A 58 9.29 -14.86 -12.21
N PRO A 59 9.52 -16.10 -11.72
CA PRO A 59 8.44 -16.96 -11.24
C PRO A 59 7.87 -16.56 -9.88
N THR A 60 8.65 -15.87 -9.05
CA THR A 60 8.26 -15.51 -7.67
C THR A 60 8.76 -14.12 -7.29
N HIS A 61 8.14 -13.52 -6.27
CA HIS A 61 8.61 -12.25 -5.69
C HIS A 61 10.01 -12.34 -5.08
N GLU A 62 10.40 -13.51 -4.57
CA GLU A 62 11.75 -13.72 -4.04
C GLU A 62 12.81 -13.54 -5.15
N VAL A 63 12.59 -14.19 -6.29
CA VAL A 63 13.44 -14.02 -7.49
C VAL A 63 13.38 -12.57 -7.99
N ALA A 64 12.23 -11.91 -7.92
CA ALA A 64 12.12 -10.50 -8.30
C ALA A 64 12.97 -9.57 -7.41
N VAL A 65 13.03 -9.83 -6.10
CA VAL A 65 13.85 -9.05 -5.16
C VAL A 65 15.34 -9.34 -5.37
N GLU A 66 15.72 -10.60 -5.55
CA GLU A 66 17.10 -10.99 -5.84
C GLU A 66 17.61 -10.30 -7.11
N LYS A 67 16.88 -10.44 -8.22
CA LYS A 67 17.19 -9.77 -9.50
C LYS A 67 17.26 -8.26 -9.38
N LEU A 68 16.34 -7.67 -8.60
CA LEU A 68 16.37 -6.24 -8.33
C LEU A 68 17.71 -5.83 -7.72
N LEU A 69 18.12 -6.49 -6.64
CA LEU A 69 19.33 -6.14 -5.91
C LEU A 69 20.60 -6.40 -6.75
N GLU A 70 20.65 -7.53 -7.46
CA GLU A 70 21.73 -7.85 -8.40
C GLU A 70 21.86 -6.80 -9.50
N GLN A 71 20.74 -6.37 -10.08
CA GLN A 71 20.74 -5.40 -11.15
C GLN A 71 21.16 -3.99 -10.67
N LEU A 72 20.83 -3.62 -9.43
CA LEU A 72 21.34 -2.37 -8.83
C LEU A 72 22.87 -2.38 -8.73
N VAL A 73 23.48 -3.53 -8.41
CA VAL A 73 24.94 -3.70 -8.40
C VAL A 73 25.50 -3.69 -9.82
N ALA A 74 24.91 -4.46 -10.74
CA ALA A 74 25.38 -4.57 -12.12
C ALA A 74 25.38 -3.22 -12.87
N LEU A 75 24.42 -2.34 -12.57
CA LEU A 75 24.34 -0.99 -13.12
C LEU A 75 25.20 0.04 -12.38
N ASN A 76 25.96 -0.38 -11.36
CA ASN A 76 26.75 0.49 -10.47
C ASN A 76 25.90 1.58 -9.78
N ILE A 77 24.62 1.30 -9.51
CA ILE A 77 23.73 2.17 -8.72
C ILE A 77 24.08 2.07 -7.23
N ILE A 78 24.47 0.86 -6.80
CA ILE A 78 25.10 0.57 -5.51
C ILE A 78 26.36 -0.28 -5.74
N SER A 79 27.37 -0.15 -4.87
CA SER A 79 28.59 -0.97 -4.96
C SER A 79 28.41 -2.36 -4.35
N SER A 80 27.58 -2.47 -3.32
CA SER A 80 27.21 -3.71 -2.64
C SER A 80 25.85 -3.55 -1.96
N PHE A 81 25.30 -4.65 -1.47
CA PHE A 81 24.02 -4.66 -0.74
C PHE A 81 24.10 -3.87 0.58
N ASP A 82 25.30 -3.73 1.17
CA ASP A 82 25.52 -3.02 2.45
C ASP A 82 25.19 -1.53 2.39
N GLU A 83 25.10 -0.94 1.19
CA GLU A 83 24.66 0.45 1.03
C GLU A 83 23.18 0.64 1.36
N ILE A 84 22.38 -0.43 1.22
CA ILE A 84 20.97 -0.45 1.61
C ILE A 84 20.91 -0.73 3.11
N THR A 85 20.49 0.26 3.87
CA THR A 85 20.44 0.18 5.35
C THR A 85 19.01 0.08 5.87
N GLY A 86 18.01 0.26 4.99
CA GLY A 86 16.62 0.03 5.35
C GLY A 86 15.68 -0.13 4.17
N VAL A 87 14.55 -0.77 4.44
CA VAL A 87 13.46 -1.00 3.50
C VAL A 87 12.12 -0.60 4.11
N GLY A 88 11.32 0.14 3.34
CA GLY A 88 9.95 0.48 3.68
C GLY A 88 8.97 -0.27 2.78
N HIS A 89 8.16 -1.15 3.36
CA HIS A 89 7.14 -1.93 2.66
C HIS A 89 5.79 -1.23 2.79
N ARG A 90 5.16 -0.88 1.67
CA ARG A 90 3.74 -0.52 1.67
C ARG A 90 2.91 -1.77 2.01
N VAL A 91 1.95 -1.59 2.91
CA VAL A 91 0.94 -2.60 3.26
C VAL A 91 -0.45 -2.01 3.11
N VAL A 92 -1.35 -2.69 2.42
CA VAL A 92 -2.72 -2.20 2.24
C VAL A 92 -3.50 -2.23 3.56
N ALA A 93 -3.63 -3.40 4.19
CA ALA A 93 -4.44 -3.55 5.40
C ALA A 93 -3.59 -3.79 6.65
N GLY A 94 -3.71 -2.89 7.63
CA GLY A 94 -3.17 -3.01 8.99
C GLY A 94 -4.25 -3.30 10.05
N GLY A 95 -5.52 -3.35 9.63
CA GLY A 95 -6.66 -3.60 10.51
C GLY A 95 -6.77 -2.58 11.67
N GLU A 96 -7.30 -3.03 12.81
CA GLU A 96 -7.24 -2.25 14.07
C GLU A 96 -5.91 -2.44 14.80
N LEU A 97 -5.08 -3.38 14.35
CA LEU A 97 -3.85 -3.81 15.00
C LEU A 97 -2.73 -2.78 14.82
N PHE A 98 -2.49 -2.36 13.58
CA PHE A 98 -1.41 -1.43 13.24
C PHE A 98 -1.92 0.00 13.14
N LYS A 99 -1.74 0.76 14.22
CA LYS A 99 -2.09 2.19 14.30
C LYS A 99 -1.06 3.13 13.71
N ASP A 100 0.15 2.63 13.52
CA ASP A 100 1.27 3.33 12.89
C ASP A 100 2.13 2.29 12.14
N SER A 101 3.18 2.76 11.48
CA SER A 101 4.23 1.90 10.94
C SER A 101 4.86 0.99 12.00
N ALA A 102 5.32 -0.18 11.59
CA ALA A 102 5.91 -1.19 12.47
C ALA A 102 7.27 -1.67 11.95
N LEU A 103 8.21 -1.92 12.85
CA LEU A 103 9.43 -2.66 12.50
C LEU A 103 9.04 -4.09 12.12
N VAL A 104 9.60 -4.60 11.03
CA VAL A 104 9.26 -5.91 10.50
C VAL A 104 10.08 -6.98 11.23
N ASP A 105 9.38 -7.91 11.85
CA ASP A 105 9.89 -9.18 12.36
C ASP A 105 8.97 -10.33 11.89
N ASP A 106 9.24 -11.58 12.32
CA ASP A 106 8.39 -12.71 11.91
C ASP A 106 6.94 -12.59 12.41
N THR A 107 6.74 -11.92 13.55
CA THR A 107 5.41 -11.69 14.11
C THR A 107 4.62 -10.70 13.25
N VAL A 108 5.24 -9.59 12.85
CA VAL A 108 4.61 -8.59 11.98
C VAL A 108 4.31 -9.17 10.61
N ILE A 109 5.21 -9.97 10.03
CA ILE A 109 4.96 -10.64 8.74
C ILE A 109 3.74 -11.57 8.86
N GLN A 110 3.65 -12.38 9.92
CA GLN A 110 2.51 -13.26 10.13
C GLN A 110 1.21 -12.48 10.33
N GLN A 111 1.24 -11.39 11.12
CA GLN A 111 0.07 -10.52 11.32
C GLN A 111 -0.41 -9.87 10.03
N VAL A 112 0.50 -9.44 9.16
CA VAL A 112 0.15 -8.91 7.82
C VAL A 112 -0.54 -9.99 6.99
N GLU A 113 -0.04 -11.23 7.02
CA GLU A 113 -0.67 -12.35 6.30
C GLU A 113 -2.04 -12.72 6.86
N ASP A 114 -2.21 -12.73 8.17
CA ASP A 114 -3.50 -13.00 8.83
C ASP A 114 -4.54 -11.92 8.45
N LEU A 115 -4.11 -10.66 8.33
CA LEU A 115 -4.94 -9.54 7.88
C LEU A 115 -5.32 -9.60 6.38
N ALA A 116 -4.86 -10.61 5.64
CA ALA A 116 -5.30 -10.84 4.26
C ALA A 116 -6.81 -11.10 4.14
N GLU A 117 -7.52 -11.42 5.23
CA GLU A 117 -8.99 -11.44 5.21
C GLU A 117 -9.61 -10.09 4.81
N PHE A 118 -8.93 -8.96 5.10
CA PHE A 118 -9.39 -7.61 4.75
C PHE A 118 -8.86 -7.11 3.40
N ALA A 119 -7.79 -7.72 2.89
CA ALA A 119 -7.15 -7.34 1.63
C ALA A 119 -6.51 -8.58 0.94
N PRO A 120 -7.32 -9.54 0.47
CA PRO A 120 -6.83 -10.86 0.04
C PRO A 120 -5.90 -10.81 -1.16
N LEU A 121 -6.08 -9.82 -2.04
CA LEU A 121 -5.28 -9.61 -3.24
C LEU A 121 -3.96 -8.85 -2.98
N HIS A 122 -3.76 -8.32 -1.77
CA HIS A 122 -2.62 -7.43 -1.47
C HIS A 122 -1.73 -8.00 -0.36
N ASN A 123 -2.27 -8.17 0.86
CA ASN A 123 -1.47 -8.46 2.05
C ASN A 123 -0.62 -9.74 1.93
N LYS A 124 -1.10 -10.77 1.23
CA LYS A 124 -0.31 -11.99 0.98
C LYS A 124 0.95 -11.71 0.16
N ALA A 125 0.82 -10.96 -0.93
CA ALA A 125 1.96 -10.59 -1.77
C ALA A 125 2.93 -9.66 -1.03
N GLU A 126 2.40 -8.75 -0.20
CA GLU A 126 3.20 -7.84 0.64
C GLU A 126 4.00 -8.62 1.69
N ALA A 127 3.40 -9.62 2.35
CA ALA A 127 4.09 -10.49 3.30
C ALA A 127 5.19 -11.34 2.64
N VAL A 128 4.95 -11.87 1.43
CA VAL A 128 5.98 -12.57 0.64
C VAL A 128 7.14 -11.62 0.32
N GLY A 129 6.86 -10.39 -0.11
CA GLY A 129 7.89 -9.38 -0.35
C GLY A 129 8.73 -9.07 0.90
N MET A 130 8.10 -8.94 2.07
CA MET A 130 8.82 -8.74 3.34
C MET A 130 9.74 -9.92 3.68
N ARG A 131 9.27 -11.16 3.50
CA ARG A 131 10.09 -12.36 3.72
C ARG A 131 11.30 -12.39 2.80
N ALA A 132 11.13 -12.08 1.52
CA ALA A 132 12.22 -12.03 0.55
C ALA A 132 13.29 -11.00 0.97
N PHE A 133 12.88 -9.78 1.30
CA PHE A 133 13.82 -8.75 1.78
C PHE A 133 14.53 -9.15 3.08
N LYS A 134 13.80 -9.75 4.04
CA LYS A 134 14.39 -10.24 5.29
C LYS A 134 15.39 -11.38 5.05
N HIS A 135 15.15 -12.24 4.07
CA HIS A 135 16.06 -13.33 3.72
C HIS A 135 17.35 -12.81 3.08
N ILE A 136 17.23 -11.89 2.11
CA ILE A 136 18.37 -11.40 1.32
C ILE A 136 19.17 -10.31 2.06
N LEU A 137 18.49 -9.46 2.84
CA LEU A 137 19.08 -8.34 3.59
C LEU A 137 18.71 -8.47 5.08
N PRO A 138 19.26 -9.45 5.82
CA PRO A 138 18.81 -9.78 7.18
C PRO A 138 19.12 -8.69 8.23
N ASP A 139 20.15 -7.88 7.99
CA ASP A 139 20.66 -6.92 8.99
C ASP A 139 20.10 -5.49 8.81
N ILE A 140 19.29 -5.25 7.78
CA ILE A 140 18.77 -3.91 7.49
C ILE A 140 17.54 -3.59 8.34
N THR A 141 17.27 -2.30 8.54
CA THR A 141 16.01 -1.89 9.17
C THR A 141 14.84 -2.06 8.20
N SER A 142 13.97 -3.03 8.45
CA SER A 142 12.75 -3.23 7.67
C SER A 142 11.52 -2.66 8.39
N VAL A 143 10.68 -1.91 7.66
CA VAL A 143 9.51 -1.21 8.19
C VAL A 143 8.28 -1.47 7.32
N ALA A 144 7.17 -1.86 7.93
CA ALA A 144 5.85 -1.91 7.30
C ALA A 144 5.11 -0.57 7.46
N VAL A 145 4.54 -0.05 6.38
CA VAL A 145 3.81 1.22 6.32
C VAL A 145 2.41 0.98 5.81
N PHE A 146 1.42 1.09 6.70
CA PHE A 146 0.05 0.67 6.42
C PHE A 146 -0.81 1.81 5.86
N ASP A 147 -1.49 1.58 4.74
CA ASP A 147 -2.42 2.53 4.12
C ASP A 147 -3.63 2.83 5.01
N THR A 148 -3.93 1.98 5.99
CA THR A 148 -5.04 2.11 6.95
C THR A 148 -4.64 2.85 8.23
N SER A 149 -3.34 2.92 8.55
CA SER A 149 -2.84 3.47 9.83
C SER A 149 -3.33 4.90 10.12
N PHE A 150 -3.29 5.78 9.12
CA PHE A 150 -3.71 7.18 9.24
C PHE A 150 -5.18 7.32 9.64
N HIS A 151 -6.02 6.39 9.19
CA HIS A 151 -7.46 6.37 9.41
C HIS A 151 -7.86 5.75 10.76
N THR A 152 -6.92 5.19 11.53
CA THR A 152 -7.22 4.64 12.87
C THR A 152 -7.65 5.69 13.89
N THR A 153 -7.47 6.97 13.56
CA THR A 153 -7.95 8.12 14.36
C THR A 153 -9.43 8.43 14.15
N MET A 154 -10.12 7.78 13.19
CA MET A 154 -11.55 7.98 12.96
C MET A 154 -12.36 7.64 14.22
N PRO A 155 -13.31 8.49 14.63
CA PRO A 155 -14.19 8.21 15.76
C PRO A 155 -15.22 7.12 15.41
N LYS A 156 -15.78 6.44 16.43
CA LYS A 156 -16.83 5.40 16.29
C LYS A 156 -17.95 5.77 15.31
N LYS A 157 -18.43 7.02 15.40
CA LYS A 157 -19.50 7.55 14.54
C LYS A 157 -19.15 7.56 13.04
N ALA A 158 -17.86 7.60 12.70
CA ALA A 158 -17.39 7.64 11.31
C ALA A 158 -17.05 6.24 10.78
N TYR A 159 -16.61 5.32 11.65
CA TYR A 159 -16.18 4.00 11.21
C TYR A 159 -17.22 2.88 11.31
N LEU A 160 -18.24 3.03 12.14
CA LEU A 160 -19.28 2.02 12.30
C LEU A 160 -20.33 2.17 11.19
N TYR A 161 -20.66 1.04 10.55
CA TYR A 161 -21.80 0.95 9.66
C TYR A 161 -23.10 0.77 10.45
N SER A 162 -24.21 1.27 9.90
CA SER A 162 -25.56 1.14 10.47
C SER A 162 -26.15 -0.25 10.22
N ILE A 163 -25.42 -1.29 10.63
CA ILE A 163 -25.75 -2.72 10.54
C ILE A 163 -25.58 -3.34 11.94
N PRO A 164 -26.03 -4.60 12.18
CA PRO A 164 -25.89 -5.24 13.49
C PRO A 164 -24.49 -5.12 14.07
N MET A 165 -24.41 -4.61 15.31
CA MET A 165 -23.14 -4.37 16.02
C MET A 165 -22.30 -5.65 16.21
N GLU A 166 -22.95 -6.82 16.18
CA GLU A 166 -22.27 -8.11 16.24
C GLU A 166 -21.29 -8.32 15.08
N TYR A 167 -21.56 -7.76 13.89
CA TYR A 167 -20.65 -7.89 12.75
C TYR A 167 -19.34 -7.15 13.00
N TYR A 168 -19.39 -5.98 13.64
CA TYR A 168 -18.19 -5.30 14.11
C TYR A 168 -17.49 -6.09 15.22
N LYS A 169 -18.23 -6.58 16.22
CA LYS A 169 -17.64 -7.31 17.35
C LYS A 169 -16.94 -8.61 16.95
N ASN A 170 -17.57 -9.38 16.06
CA ASN A 170 -17.13 -10.71 15.68
C ASN A 170 -16.17 -10.71 14.49
N PHE A 171 -16.40 -9.84 13.50
CA PHE A 171 -15.68 -9.86 12.21
C PHE A 171 -14.92 -8.58 11.91
N LYS A 172 -14.94 -7.61 12.83
CA LYS A 172 -14.34 -6.28 12.63
C LYS A 172 -14.83 -5.62 11.33
N ALA A 173 -16.10 -5.82 10.98
CA ALA A 173 -16.75 -5.17 9.85
C ALA A 173 -16.94 -3.67 10.15
N ARG A 174 -15.96 -2.85 9.75
CA ARG A 174 -15.93 -1.40 9.94
C ARG A 174 -15.30 -0.69 8.74
N LYS A 175 -15.46 0.62 8.64
CA LYS A 175 -14.67 1.44 7.72
C LYS A 175 -13.21 1.47 8.20
N TYR A 176 -12.30 1.09 7.30
CA TYR A 176 -10.86 1.17 7.48
C TYR A 176 -10.22 2.29 6.65
N GLY A 177 -10.76 2.54 5.45
CA GLY A 177 -10.17 3.46 4.49
C GLY A 177 -8.94 2.89 3.78
N ALA A 178 -8.35 3.66 2.87
CA ALA A 178 -7.05 3.39 2.26
C ALA A 178 -6.44 4.69 1.73
N HIS A 179 -5.24 4.60 1.14
CA HIS A 179 -4.42 5.75 0.75
C HIS A 179 -4.00 6.64 1.94
N GLY A 180 -4.01 6.12 3.17
CA GLY A 180 -3.70 6.87 4.38
C GLY A 180 -2.30 7.47 4.38
N THR A 181 -1.30 6.77 3.82
CA THR A 181 0.05 7.32 3.65
C THR A 181 0.06 8.57 2.77
N SER A 182 -0.70 8.55 1.66
CA SER A 182 -0.83 9.71 0.78
C SER A 182 -1.57 10.85 1.44
N HIS A 183 -2.72 10.58 2.08
CA HIS A 183 -3.51 11.60 2.80
C HIS A 183 -2.72 12.23 3.94
N ARG A 184 -1.95 11.43 4.69
CA ARG A 184 -1.04 11.89 5.74
C ARG A 184 0.05 12.82 5.18
N TYR A 185 0.66 12.44 4.06
CA TYR A 185 1.69 13.26 3.41
C TYR A 185 1.14 14.60 2.92
N VAL A 186 0.09 14.57 2.08
CA VAL A 186 -0.41 15.80 1.42
C VAL A 186 -1.08 16.76 2.39
N SER A 187 -1.71 16.27 3.48
CA SER A 187 -2.27 17.15 4.52
C SER A 187 -1.18 17.90 5.28
N ARG A 188 -0.07 17.24 5.64
CA ARG A 188 1.09 17.88 6.27
C ARG A 188 1.81 18.82 5.31
N ARG A 189 2.00 18.41 4.06
CA ARG A 189 2.62 19.25 3.04
C ARG A 189 1.81 20.51 2.76
N ALA A 190 0.48 20.40 2.74
CA ALA A 190 -0.39 21.56 2.61
C ALA A 190 -0.25 22.51 3.82
N ALA A 191 -0.12 21.98 5.03
CA ALA A 191 0.11 22.80 6.23
C ALA A 191 1.42 23.59 6.15
N GLU A 192 2.51 22.94 5.73
CA GLU A 192 3.81 23.58 5.47
C GLU A 192 3.70 24.69 4.43
N MET A 193 3.02 24.44 3.31
CA MET A 193 2.82 25.43 2.25
C MET A 193 2.00 26.64 2.70
N LEU A 194 1.08 26.43 3.65
CA LEU A 194 0.30 27.50 4.27
C LEU A 194 1.04 28.22 5.40
N GLY A 195 2.22 27.73 5.80
CA GLY A 195 2.99 28.27 6.92
C GLY A 195 2.25 28.14 8.26
N LYS A 196 1.43 27.11 8.43
CA LYS A 196 0.60 26.89 9.63
C LYS A 196 0.83 25.50 10.23
N PRO A 197 0.75 25.36 11.57
CA PRO A 197 0.70 24.04 12.21
C PRO A 197 -0.49 23.24 11.68
N VAL A 198 -0.31 21.94 11.42
CA VAL A 198 -1.38 21.08 10.90
C VAL A 198 -2.52 20.91 11.91
N GLU A 199 -2.22 21.08 13.20
CA GLU A 199 -3.13 21.03 14.34
C GLU A 199 -4.20 22.14 14.30
N GLU A 200 -3.93 23.24 13.61
CA GLU A 200 -4.83 24.39 13.47
C GLU A 200 -5.70 24.32 12.19
N LEU A 201 -5.52 23.29 11.37
CA LEU A 201 -6.12 23.19 10.04
C LEU A 201 -7.21 22.13 9.97
N LYS A 202 -8.23 22.43 9.17
CA LYS A 202 -9.23 21.49 8.68
C LYS A 202 -9.06 21.36 7.18
N ILE A 203 -8.58 20.20 6.73
CA ILE A 203 -8.16 19.95 5.36
C ILE A 203 -9.01 18.82 4.79
N ILE A 204 -9.52 18.99 3.58
CA ILE A 204 -10.05 17.89 2.79
C ILE A 204 -8.98 17.51 1.77
N THR A 205 -8.50 16.27 1.84
CA THR A 205 -7.48 15.76 0.91
C THR A 205 -8.14 14.84 -0.11
N CYS A 206 -7.85 15.08 -1.40
CA CYS A 206 -8.41 14.33 -2.52
C CYS A 206 -7.29 13.56 -3.23
N HIS A 207 -7.16 12.27 -2.94
CA HIS A 207 -6.26 11.39 -3.67
C HIS A 207 -7.02 10.82 -4.87
N LEU A 208 -6.76 11.32 -6.08
CA LEU A 208 -7.50 10.98 -7.29
C LEU A 208 -6.57 10.31 -8.31
N GLY A 209 -6.63 8.98 -8.38
CA GLY A 209 -5.90 8.17 -9.35
C GLY A 209 -6.78 7.03 -9.87
N ASN A 210 -6.16 5.90 -10.25
CA ASN A 210 -6.93 4.70 -10.63
C ASN A 210 -7.80 4.20 -9.46
N GLY A 211 -7.28 4.27 -8.24
CA GLY A 211 -8.08 4.31 -7.02
C GLY A 211 -8.25 5.75 -6.55
N ALA A 212 -9.43 6.08 -6.05
CA ALA A 212 -9.72 7.44 -5.61
C ALA A 212 -10.33 7.46 -4.20
N SER A 213 -9.85 8.34 -3.33
CA SER A 213 -10.45 8.57 -2.03
C SER A 213 -10.33 10.01 -1.55
N ILE A 214 -11.32 10.44 -0.78
CA ILE A 214 -11.40 11.77 -0.16
C ILE A 214 -11.37 11.58 1.35
N THR A 215 -10.52 12.33 2.04
CA THR A 215 -10.36 12.24 3.50
C THR A 215 -10.56 13.60 4.15
N ALA A 216 -11.35 13.64 5.21
CA ALA A 216 -11.46 14.79 6.10
C ALA A 216 -10.39 14.68 7.18
N VAL A 217 -9.50 15.67 7.22
CA VAL A 217 -8.38 15.77 8.17
C VAL A 217 -8.63 16.97 9.09
N ASP A 218 -8.78 16.74 10.38
CA ASP A 218 -8.96 17.77 11.41
C ASP A 218 -7.78 17.73 12.37
N GLY A 219 -6.99 18.79 12.41
CA GLY A 219 -5.81 18.88 13.28
C GLY A 219 -4.77 17.80 13.00
N GLY A 220 -4.55 17.47 11.72
CA GLY A 220 -3.62 16.42 11.29
C GLY A 220 -4.09 14.99 11.51
N LYS A 221 -5.35 14.78 11.92
CA LYS A 221 -5.95 13.45 12.15
C LYS A 221 -7.06 13.18 11.15
N SER A 222 -7.13 11.96 10.63
CA SER A 222 -8.23 11.51 9.77
C SER A 222 -9.51 11.35 10.60
N VAL A 223 -10.51 12.18 10.36
CA VAL A 223 -11.79 12.11 11.07
C VAL A 223 -12.89 11.41 10.27
N ASP A 224 -12.75 11.34 8.95
CA ASP A 224 -13.59 10.51 8.06
C ASP A 224 -12.86 10.29 6.72
N THR A 225 -13.23 9.24 5.99
CA THR A 225 -12.70 8.96 4.64
C THR A 225 -13.76 8.27 3.77
N SER A 226 -13.66 8.44 2.45
CA SER A 226 -14.64 7.90 1.51
C SER A 226 -14.54 6.39 1.33
N MET A 227 -13.33 5.83 1.36
CA MET A 227 -13.15 4.38 1.27
C MET A 227 -13.64 3.67 2.54
N GLY A 228 -14.18 2.47 2.35
CA GLY A 228 -15.00 1.77 3.33
C GLY A 228 -14.26 0.67 4.09
N PHE A 229 -14.97 -0.45 4.29
CA PHE A 229 -14.41 -1.73 4.70
C PHE A 229 -13.34 -2.20 3.71
N THR A 230 -13.58 -2.00 2.42
CA THR A 230 -12.62 -2.21 1.34
C THR A 230 -12.39 -0.92 0.55
N PRO A 231 -11.37 -0.88 -0.34
CA PRO A 231 -11.17 0.21 -1.29
C PRO A 231 -12.24 0.35 -2.38
N LEU A 232 -13.39 -0.34 -2.32
CA LEU A 232 -14.49 -0.24 -3.29
C LEU A 232 -15.37 0.99 -3.04
N ALA A 233 -15.70 1.28 -1.78
CA ALA A 233 -16.63 2.34 -1.42
C ALA A 233 -16.08 3.76 -1.66
N GLY A 234 -16.99 4.72 -1.76
CA GLY A 234 -16.69 6.14 -1.93
C GLY A 234 -16.91 6.62 -3.36
N VAL A 235 -15.94 7.37 -3.88
CA VAL A 235 -16.06 8.01 -5.20
C VAL A 235 -15.80 7.02 -6.34
N THR A 236 -16.33 7.31 -7.53
CA THR A 236 -16.03 6.55 -8.75
C THR A 236 -14.54 6.54 -9.05
N MET A 237 -14.05 5.38 -9.53
CA MET A 237 -12.63 5.14 -9.79
C MET A 237 -12.43 4.61 -11.21
N GLY A 238 -11.22 4.13 -11.55
CA GLY A 238 -10.93 3.64 -12.90
C GLY A 238 -11.79 2.42 -13.30
N THR A 239 -11.89 1.42 -12.44
CA THR A 239 -12.64 0.16 -12.68
C THR A 239 -13.53 -0.25 -11.51
N ARG A 240 -13.57 0.56 -10.44
CA ARG A 240 -14.43 0.34 -9.27
C ARG A 240 -15.56 1.36 -9.29
N SER A 241 -16.75 0.90 -8.95
CA SER A 241 -17.98 1.71 -9.00
C SER A 241 -17.95 2.91 -8.08
N GLY A 242 -17.33 2.77 -6.90
CA GLY A 242 -17.64 3.64 -5.77
C GLY A 242 -18.99 3.25 -5.15
N ASP A 243 -19.64 4.22 -4.53
CA ASP A 243 -20.92 4.04 -3.86
C ASP A 243 -22.05 3.72 -4.85
N ILE A 244 -22.74 2.60 -4.59
CA ILE A 244 -23.97 2.17 -5.24
C ILE A 244 -24.94 1.68 -4.16
N ASP A 245 -26.22 1.58 -4.51
CA ASP A 245 -27.21 0.97 -3.62
C ASP A 245 -26.86 -0.50 -3.38
N ALA A 246 -26.75 -0.94 -2.12
CA ALA A 246 -26.45 -2.32 -1.78
C ALA A 246 -27.51 -3.31 -2.35
N SER A 247 -28.76 -2.88 -2.47
CA SER A 247 -29.83 -3.68 -3.06
C SER A 247 -29.68 -3.87 -4.57
N LEU A 248 -28.96 -2.97 -5.26
CA LEU A 248 -28.64 -3.11 -6.68
C LEU A 248 -27.77 -4.35 -6.94
N VAL A 249 -26.80 -4.62 -6.06
CA VAL A 249 -25.92 -5.81 -6.15
C VAL A 249 -26.77 -7.08 -6.11
N ALA A 250 -27.64 -7.21 -5.10
CA ALA A 250 -28.54 -8.36 -4.96
C ALA A 250 -29.53 -8.48 -6.13
N PHE A 251 -30.07 -7.35 -6.62
CA PHE A 251 -30.97 -7.34 -7.78
C PHE A 251 -30.27 -7.86 -9.04
N LEU A 252 -29.06 -7.39 -9.33
CA LEU A 252 -28.29 -7.81 -10.51
C LEU A 252 -27.86 -9.27 -10.43
N MET A 253 -27.38 -9.74 -9.27
CA MET A 253 -27.04 -11.15 -9.06
C MET A 253 -28.22 -12.05 -9.41
N ASN A 254 -29.40 -11.73 -8.91
CA ASN A 254 -30.63 -12.48 -9.19
C ASN A 254 -31.01 -12.43 -10.68
N LYS A 255 -30.88 -11.27 -11.35
CA LYS A 255 -31.24 -11.13 -12.78
C LYS A 255 -30.26 -11.84 -13.72
N LEU A 256 -28.99 -11.91 -13.34
CA LEU A 256 -27.91 -12.51 -14.13
C LEU A 256 -27.63 -13.96 -13.73
N ASN A 257 -28.33 -14.50 -12.72
CA ASN A 257 -28.09 -15.82 -12.12
C ASN A 257 -26.65 -16.00 -11.61
N ILE A 258 -26.05 -14.93 -11.09
CA ILE A 258 -24.71 -14.96 -10.49
C ILE A 258 -24.85 -15.43 -9.05
N THR A 259 -24.10 -16.47 -8.67
CA THR A 259 -24.14 -17.07 -7.32
C THR A 259 -22.89 -16.78 -6.51
N ASP A 260 -21.75 -16.55 -7.16
CA ASP A 260 -20.53 -16.08 -6.50
C ASP A 260 -20.55 -14.55 -6.41
N VAL A 261 -20.57 -14.03 -5.19
CA VAL A 261 -20.54 -12.57 -4.95
C VAL A 261 -19.25 -11.95 -5.48
N ASN A 262 -18.14 -12.69 -5.55
CA ASN A 262 -16.86 -12.18 -6.06
C ASN A 262 -16.90 -11.88 -7.56
N GLU A 263 -17.90 -12.36 -8.30
CA GLU A 263 -18.12 -11.95 -9.70
C GLU A 263 -18.75 -10.55 -9.82
N MET A 264 -19.25 -9.99 -8.72
CA MET A 264 -19.93 -8.68 -8.68
C MET A 264 -19.09 -7.54 -8.10
N VAL A 265 -18.09 -7.84 -7.24
CA VAL A 265 -17.34 -6.86 -6.43
C VAL A 265 -15.84 -6.86 -6.71
#